data_AF-A0A952ELM3-F1
#
_entry.id   AF-A0A952ELM3-F1
#
_cell.length_a   1.000
_cell.length_b   1.000
_cell.length_c   1.000
_cell.angle_alpha   90.00
_cell.angle_beta   90.00
_cell.angle_gamma   90.00
#
_symmetry.space_group_name_H-M   'P 1'
#
loop_
_entity.id
_entity.type
_entity.pdbx_description
1 polymer ?
#
loop_
_entity_poly.entity_id
_entity_poly.type
_entity_poly.pdbx_seq_one_letter_code
_entity_poly.pdbx_strand_id
1 'polypeptide(L)'
;MQSQNIFYIDEVILRKIETEFDLIEKKSWYSLYQNKDDKSFWRFDEWDKYQVQIFVKLESIENWSEYNDKDLRINLLKEHRGLSQEKCKWQNCHKKALNNLVFCELHAYTEMGIRK
;
A
#
# COMPACT_ATOMS: atom_id res chain seq x y z
N MET A 1 17.04 3.92 -8.90
CA MET A 1 16.28 3.20 -7.85
C MET A 1 14.92 3.86 -7.78
N GLN A 2 13.84 3.14 -8.09
CA GLN A 2 12.49 3.68 -7.88
C GLN A 2 12.27 3.81 -6.37
N SER A 3 12.02 5.03 -5.89
CA SER A 3 11.61 5.25 -4.52
C SER A 3 10.25 4.57 -4.32
N GLN A 4 10.19 3.51 -3.52
CA GLN A 4 8.91 2.89 -3.16
C GLN A 4 8.13 3.89 -2.30
N ASN A 5 6.93 4.25 -2.77
CA ASN A 5 6.05 5.24 -2.15
C ASN A 5 4.95 4.59 -1.29
N ILE A 6 4.98 3.26 -1.12
CA ILE A 6 4.02 2.52 -0.32
C ILE A 6 4.67 1.23 0.22
N PHE A 7 4.34 0.86 1.45
CA PHE A 7 4.82 -0.36 2.09
C PHE A 7 3.69 -1.10 2.80
N TYR A 8 3.77 -2.43 2.81
CA TYR A 8 3.05 -3.22 3.81
C TYR A 8 3.72 -3.03 5.16
N ILE A 9 2.92 -2.95 6.21
CA ILE A 9 3.45 -2.85 7.56
C ILE A 9 3.91 -4.24 8.02
N ASP A 10 5.15 -4.28 8.47
CA ASP A 10 5.78 -5.38 9.19
C ASP A 10 6.69 -4.79 10.28
N GLU A 11 7.38 -5.65 11.04
CA GLU A 11 8.26 -5.20 12.12
C GLU A 11 9.39 -4.29 11.66
N VAL A 12 9.87 -4.46 10.41
CA VAL A 12 10.97 -3.66 9.87
C VAL A 12 10.47 -2.25 9.56
N ILE A 13 9.31 -2.14 8.91
CA ILE A 13 8.69 -0.85 8.61
C ILE A 13 8.25 -0.13 9.88
N LEU A 14 7.72 -0.84 10.89
CA LEU A 14 7.36 -0.24 12.17
C LEU A 14 8.59 0.39 12.86
N ARG A 15 9.69 -0.35 12.97
CA ARG A 15 10.94 0.19 13.54
C ARG A 15 11.42 1.40 12.76
N LYS A 16 11.33 1.36 11.42
CA LYS A 16 11.69 2.49 10.58
C LYS A 16 10.84 3.73 10.86
N ILE A 17 9.52 3.57 10.99
CA ILE A 17 8.61 4.67 11.34
C ILE A 17 9.02 5.25 12.70
N GLU A 18 9.25 4.41 13.71
CA GLU A 18 9.64 4.86 15.05
C GLU A 18 10.97 5.64 15.07
N THR A 19 11.96 5.19 14.29
CA THR A 19 13.30 5.80 14.31
C THR A 19 13.42 7.00 13.38
N GLU A 20 12.82 6.94 12.19
CA GLU A 20 13.08 7.90 11.10
C GLU A 20 11.95 8.90 10.87
N PHE A 21 10.81 8.76 11.54
CA PHE A 21 9.65 9.64 11.33
C PHE A 21 9.19 10.30 12.63
N ASP A 22 8.66 11.51 12.49
CA ASP A 22 7.95 12.23 13.54
C ASP A 22 6.45 12.15 13.28
N LEU A 23 5.67 11.81 14.31
CA LEU A 23 4.21 11.86 14.25
C LEU A 23 3.77 13.33 14.26
N ILE A 24 3.02 13.74 13.23
CA ILE A 24 2.54 15.11 13.06
C ILE A 24 1.09 15.24 13.53
N GLU A 25 0.23 14.32 13.12
CA GLU A 25 -1.21 14.40 13.40
C GLU A 25 -1.83 12.98 13.44
N LYS A 26 -2.89 12.81 14.22
CA LYS A 26 -3.77 11.64 14.15
C LYS A 26 -5.18 12.07 13.79
N LYS A 27 -5.79 11.39 12.82
CA LYS A 27 -7.16 11.68 12.38
C LYS A 27 -7.90 10.39 12.02
N SER A 28 -8.98 10.13 12.74
CA SER A 28 -9.81 8.93 12.60
C SER A 28 -8.98 7.65 12.68
N TRP A 29 -8.77 6.99 11.55
CA TRP A 29 -8.08 5.70 11.42
C TRP A 29 -6.68 5.83 10.83
N TYR A 30 -6.16 7.04 10.76
CA TYR A 30 -4.87 7.32 10.13
C TYR A 30 -3.99 8.20 11.01
N SER A 31 -2.68 7.96 10.91
CA SER A 31 -1.65 8.84 11.45
C SER A 31 -0.85 9.47 10.30
N LEU A 32 -0.58 10.76 10.41
CA LEU A 32 0.30 11.52 9.53
C LEU A 32 1.70 11.59 10.15
N TYR A 33 2.68 11.14 9.40
CA TYR A 33 4.09 11.16 9.77
C TYR A 33 4.88 12.05 8.81
N GLN A 34 5.96 12.63 9.31
CA GLN A 34 6.96 13.32 8.50
C GLN A 34 8.31 12.62 8.65
N ASN A 35 8.98 12.36 7.54
CA ASN A 35 10.34 11.83 7.56
C ASN A 35 11.31 12.89 8.13
N LYS A 36 12.21 12.48 9.03
CA LYS A 36 13.17 13.37 9.70
C LYS A 36 14.21 13.96 8.75
N ASP A 37 14.59 13.21 7.71
CA ASP A 37 15.63 13.56 6.73
C ASP A 37 15.05 14.38 5.58
N ASP A 38 14.21 13.75 4.72
CA ASP A 38 13.74 14.36 3.47
C ASP A 38 12.49 15.24 3.61
N LYS A 39 11.95 15.34 4.85
CA LYS A 39 10.74 16.09 5.21
C LYS A 39 9.47 15.68 4.47
N SER A 40 9.48 14.53 3.80
CA SER A 40 8.29 14.02 3.13
C SER A 40 7.23 13.52 4.10
N PHE A 41 5.97 13.62 3.68
CA PHE A 41 4.82 13.24 4.49
C PHE A 41 4.30 11.86 4.10
N TRP A 42 3.86 11.11 5.11
CA TRP A 42 3.42 9.74 4.98
C TRP A 42 2.19 9.47 5.83
N ARG A 43 1.27 8.67 5.31
CA ARG A 43 0.09 8.21 6.03
C ARG A 43 0.24 6.77 6.46
N PHE A 44 -0.07 6.50 7.72
CA PHE A 44 -0.12 5.17 8.31
C PHE A 44 -1.57 4.76 8.61
N ASP A 45 -1.95 3.55 8.22
CA ASP A 45 -3.26 2.97 8.53
C ASP A 45 -3.28 2.39 9.96
N GLU A 46 -4.01 3.02 10.88
CA GLU A 46 -4.17 2.56 12.27
C GLU A 46 -5.45 1.74 12.51
N TRP A 47 -6.32 1.59 11.50
CA TRP A 47 -7.71 1.11 11.68
C TRP A 47 -7.83 -0.25 12.39
N ASP A 48 -7.07 -1.25 11.97
CA ASP A 48 -7.19 -2.60 12.53
C ASP A 48 -5.91 -3.42 12.30
N LYS A 49 -5.27 -3.86 13.40
CA LYS A 49 -4.07 -4.72 13.36
C LYS A 49 -4.33 -6.10 12.75
N TYR A 50 -5.60 -6.51 12.63
CA TYR A 50 -5.99 -7.76 11.98
C TYR A 50 -6.19 -7.59 10.46
N GLN A 51 -6.18 -6.35 9.96
CA GLN A 51 -6.19 -6.04 8.53
C GLN A 51 -4.78 -5.74 8.03
N VAL A 52 -4.59 -5.79 6.70
CA VAL A 52 -3.33 -5.40 6.08
C VAL A 52 -3.16 -3.88 6.21
N GLN A 53 -2.31 -3.45 7.13
CA GLN A 53 -1.93 -2.06 7.29
C GLN A 53 -0.88 -1.66 6.24
N ILE A 54 -0.91 -0.39 5.83
CA ILE A 54 0.09 0.17 4.91
C ILE A 54 0.69 1.46 5.46
N PHE A 55 1.85 1.80 4.91
CA PHE A 55 2.47 3.11 5.04
C PHE A 55 2.64 3.71 3.65
N VAL A 56 2.06 4.88 3.38
CA VAL A 56 2.04 5.48 2.04
C VAL A 56 2.57 6.90 2.04
N LYS A 57 3.47 7.21 1.10
CA LYS A 57 3.99 8.55 0.87
C LYS A 57 2.91 9.41 0.24
N LEU A 58 2.79 10.63 0.73
CA LEU A 58 1.83 11.61 0.23
C LEU A 58 2.52 12.61 -0.69
N GLU A 59 1.86 12.97 -1.79
CA GLU A 59 2.29 14.06 -2.66
C GLU A 59 1.90 15.43 -2.09
N SER A 60 0.83 15.48 -1.30
CA SER A 60 0.34 16.67 -0.60
C SER A 60 -0.26 16.29 0.75
N ILE A 61 -0.22 17.22 1.71
CA ILE A 61 -0.90 17.08 3.01
C ILE A 61 -2.35 17.56 2.98
N GLU A 62 -2.80 18.17 1.88
CA GLU A 62 -4.19 18.58 1.72
C GLU A 62 -5.12 17.36 1.71
N ASN A 63 -6.12 17.36 2.60
CA ASN A 63 -7.05 16.24 2.78
C ASN A 63 -6.36 14.86 2.90
N TRP A 64 -5.19 14.82 3.54
CA TRP A 64 -4.35 13.62 3.63
C TRP A 64 -5.10 12.39 4.19
N SER A 65 -6.05 12.60 5.12
CA SER A 65 -6.89 11.55 5.69
C SER A 65 -7.84 10.90 4.68
N GLU A 66 -8.11 11.57 3.56
CA GLU A 66 -9.01 11.14 2.49
C GLU A 66 -8.26 10.74 1.21
N TYR A 67 -6.92 10.75 1.25
CA TYR A 67 -6.09 10.36 0.12
C TYR A 67 -6.46 8.95 -0.39
N ASN A 68 -6.68 8.84 -1.70
CA ASN A 68 -7.02 7.59 -2.37
C ASN A 68 -5.74 6.87 -2.83
N ASP A 69 -5.32 5.88 -2.05
CA ASP A 69 -4.11 5.08 -2.30
C ASP A 69 -4.39 3.77 -3.08
N LYS A 70 -5.61 3.60 -3.62
CA LYS A 70 -6.07 2.33 -4.20
C LYS A 70 -5.13 1.81 -5.28
N ASP A 71 -4.70 2.67 -6.21
CA ASP A 71 -3.80 2.26 -7.29
C ASP A 71 -2.41 1.88 -6.76
N LEU A 72 -1.93 2.56 -5.72
CA LEU A 72 -0.67 2.20 -5.05
C LEU A 72 -0.78 0.84 -4.38
N ARG A 73 -1.90 0.52 -3.71
CA ARG A 73 -2.11 -0.81 -3.10
C ARG A 73 -2.19 -1.93 -4.13
N ILE A 74 -2.85 -1.68 -5.27
CA ILE A 74 -2.93 -2.64 -6.37
C ILE A 74 -1.53 -2.92 -6.94
N ASN A 75 -0.72 -1.88 -7.13
CA ASN A 75 0.66 -2.02 -7.58
C ASN A 75 1.54 -2.72 -6.53
N LEU A 76 1.37 -2.41 -5.24
CA LEU A 76 2.08 -3.07 -4.15
C LEU A 76 1.77 -4.58 -4.10
N LEU A 77 0.51 -4.97 -4.27
CA LEU A 77 0.10 -6.38 -4.34
C LEU A 77 0.81 -7.09 -5.51
N LYS A 78 0.89 -6.43 -6.66
CA LYS A 78 1.60 -6.93 -7.84
C LYS A 78 3.10 -7.11 -7.57
N GLU A 79 3.74 -6.13 -6.94
CA GLU A 79 5.17 -6.21 -6.60
C GLU A 79 5.44 -7.32 -5.59
N HIS A 80 4.60 -7.45 -4.58
CA HIS A 80 4.75 -8.45 -3.51
C HIS A 80 4.59 -9.88 -4.01
N ARG A 81 3.60 -10.15 -4.86
CA ARG A 81 3.34 -11.50 -5.39
C ARG A 81 4.13 -11.81 -6.65
N GLY A 82 4.42 -10.80 -7.46
CA GLY A 82 4.92 -10.97 -8.82
C GLY A 82 3.85 -11.50 -9.79
N LEU A 83 4.21 -11.53 -11.07
CA LEU A 83 3.35 -12.03 -12.14
C LEU A 83 3.70 -13.48 -12.48
N SER A 84 2.66 -14.28 -12.71
CA SER A 84 2.76 -15.62 -13.29
C SER A 84 2.87 -15.55 -14.82
N GLN A 85 3.05 -16.70 -15.47
CA GLN A 85 2.96 -16.81 -16.93
C GLN A 85 1.52 -16.98 -17.44
N GLU A 86 0.56 -17.25 -16.54
CA GLU A 86 -0.85 -17.44 -16.91
C GLU A 86 -1.57 -16.10 -17.09
N LYS A 87 -2.65 -16.10 -17.86
CA LYS A 87 -3.55 -14.95 -17.99
C LYS A 87 -4.60 -14.94 -16.87
N CYS A 88 -5.03 -13.76 -16.49
CA CYS A 88 -6.17 -13.56 -15.60
C CYS A 88 -7.42 -14.27 -16.14
N LYS A 89 -8.11 -15.04 -15.30
CA LYS A 89 -9.35 -15.75 -15.66
C LYS A 89 -10.60 -14.87 -15.62
N TRP A 90 -10.49 -13.62 -15.17
CA TRP A 90 -11.63 -12.70 -15.19
C TRP A 90 -12.07 -12.39 -16.63
N GLN A 91 -13.38 -12.28 -16.84
CA GLN A 91 -13.95 -12.12 -18.18
C GLN A 91 -13.34 -10.93 -18.91
N ASN A 92 -12.93 -11.16 -20.17
CA ASN A 92 -12.32 -10.17 -21.05
C ASN A 92 -11.02 -9.50 -20.50
N CYS A 93 -10.35 -10.13 -19.53
CA CYS A 93 -9.07 -9.63 -19.02
C CYS A 93 -7.88 -10.28 -19.74
N HIS A 94 -6.98 -9.44 -20.27
CA HIS A 94 -5.79 -9.90 -21.00
C HIS A 94 -4.48 -9.76 -20.20
N LYS A 95 -4.56 -9.27 -18.96
CA LYS A 95 -3.39 -9.12 -18.07
C LYS A 95 -2.90 -10.49 -17.58
N LYS A 96 -1.61 -10.56 -17.22
CA LYS A 96 -1.04 -11.73 -16.53
C LYS A 96 -1.66 -11.86 -15.13
N ALA A 97 -1.88 -13.10 -14.68
CA ALA A 97 -2.31 -13.38 -13.32
C ALA A 97 -1.13 -13.20 -12.34
N LEU A 98 -1.41 -12.91 -11.08
CA LEU A 98 -0.42 -12.91 -10.01
C LEU A 98 0.07 -14.34 -9.71
N ASN A 99 1.28 -14.48 -9.18
CA ASN A 99 1.75 -15.80 -8.75
C ASN A 99 0.81 -16.41 -7.69
N ASN A 100 0.59 -17.72 -7.84
CA ASN A 100 -0.30 -18.52 -6.99
C ASN A 100 -1.77 -18.04 -6.97
N LEU A 101 -2.19 -17.25 -7.96
CA LEU A 101 -3.56 -16.81 -8.15
C LEU A 101 -3.96 -16.97 -9.62
N VAL A 102 -5.27 -17.03 -9.87
CA VAL A 102 -5.83 -17.07 -11.23
C VAL A 102 -6.27 -15.70 -11.74
N PHE A 103 -6.01 -14.63 -10.97
CA PHE A 103 -6.43 -13.25 -11.25
C PHE A 103 -5.24 -12.30 -11.29
N CYS A 104 -5.35 -11.23 -12.08
CA CYS A 104 -4.37 -10.12 -12.08
C CYS A 104 -4.52 -9.24 -10.84
N GLU A 105 -3.61 -8.29 -10.66
CA GLU A 105 -3.56 -7.38 -9.51
C GLU A 105 -4.87 -6.61 -9.29
N LEU A 106 -5.49 -6.14 -10.37
CA LEU A 106 -6.73 -5.38 -10.29
C LEU A 106 -7.87 -6.26 -9.78
N HIS A 107 -8.14 -7.39 -10.45
CA HIS A 107 -9.29 -8.23 -10.10
C HIS A 107 -9.09 -8.98 -8.78
N ALA A 108 -7.85 -9.37 -8.45
CA ALA A 108 -7.53 -9.89 -7.13
C ALA A 108 -7.92 -8.88 -6.04
N TYR A 109 -7.63 -7.60 -6.25
CA TYR A 109 -7.93 -6.55 -5.29
C TYR A 109 -9.42 -6.17 -5.28
N THR A 110 -10.03 -5.86 -6.43
CA THR A 110 -11.38 -5.30 -6.49
C THR A 110 -12.47 -6.35 -6.33
N GLU A 111 -12.29 -7.52 -6.94
CA GLU A 111 -13.34 -8.55 -7.02
C GLU A 111 -13.19 -9.63 -5.95
N MET A 112 -11.95 -9.98 -5.61
CA MET A 112 -11.65 -11.08 -4.68
C MET A 112 -11.26 -10.62 -3.27
N GLY A 113 -11.12 -9.30 -3.05
CA GLY A 113 -10.76 -8.74 -1.75
C GLY A 113 -9.33 -9.08 -1.28
N ILE A 114 -8.44 -9.50 -2.17
CA ILE A 114 -7.06 -9.86 -1.82
C ILE A 114 -6.25 -8.57 -1.59
N ARG A 115 -5.55 -8.50 -0.45
CA ARG A 115 -4.81 -7.29 0.00
C ARG A 115 -3.29 -7.45 0.08
N LYS A 116 -2.76 -8.68 0.16
CA LYS A 116 -1.33 -9.01 0.21
C LYS A 116 -1.06 -10.37 -0.43
#